data_AF-A0A1I5SA23-F1
#
_entry.id   AF-A0A1I5SA23-F1
#
_cell.length_a   1.000
_cell.length_b   1.000
_cell.length_c   1.000
_cell.angle_alpha   90.00
_cell.angle_beta   90.00
_cell.angle_gamma   90.00
#
_symmetry.space_group_name_H-M   'P 1'
#
loop_
_entity.id
_entity.type
_entity.pdbx_description
1 polymer ?
#
loop_
_entity_poly.entity_id
_entity_poly.type
_entity_poly.pdbx_seq_one_letter_code
_entity_poly.pdbx_strand_id
1 'polypeptide(L)' 'MTTTLVTGATGTLGALTVARLRAAGHDVRALSRRNGPGLTTGDLLTGAGIAEAVASPCGW' A
#
# COMPACT_ATOMS: atom_id res chain seq x y z
N MET A 1 1.64 -13.11 -9.01
CA MET A 1 1.38 -11.68 -9.26
C MET A 1 2.20 -10.87 -8.26
N THR A 2 2.74 -9.72 -8.66
CA THR A 2 3.53 -8.85 -7.77
C THR A 2 2.65 -7.70 -7.29
N THR A 3 2.46 -7.56 -5.98
CA THR A 3 1.75 -6.43 -5.38
C THR A 3 2.74 -5.29 -5.14
N THR A 4 2.39 -4.08 -5.56
CA THR A 4 3.18 -2.88 -5.27
C THR A 4 2.64 -2.18 -4.02
N LEU A 5 3.45 -2.06 -2.98
CA LEU A 5 3.13 -1.26 -1.80
C LEU A 5 3.53 0.20 -2.03
N VAL A 6 2.56 1.10 -2.05
CA VAL A 6 2.81 2.55 -2.13
C VAL A 6 2.81 3.14 -0.73
N THR A 7 3.93 3.72 -0.32
CA THR A 7 4.07 4.44 0.95
C THR A 7 3.58 5.89 0.83
N GLY A 8 3.11 6.47 1.94
CA GLY A 8 2.53 7.82 1.91
C GLY A 8 1.35 7.93 0.94
N ALA A 9 0.58 6.84 0.77
CA ALA A 9 -0.39 6.68 -0.31
C ALA A 9 -1.51 7.73 -0.31
N THR A 10 -1.75 8.39 0.81
CA THR A 10 -2.75 9.47 0.94
C THR A 10 -2.16 10.88 0.78
N GLY A 11 -0.84 11.01 0.61
CA GLY A 11 -0.19 12.30 0.34
C GLY A 11 -0.28 12.70 -1.13
N THR A 12 0.14 13.93 -1.46
CA THR A 12 0.02 14.51 -2.81
C THR A 12 0.54 13.59 -3.91
N LEU A 13 1.76 13.06 -3.76
CA LEU A 13 2.36 12.15 -4.74
C LEU A 13 1.77 10.74 -4.67
N GLY A 14 1.57 10.23 -3.45
CA GLY A 14 1.07 8.87 -3.23
C GLY A 14 -0.31 8.66 -3.83
N ALA A 15 -1.23 9.60 -3.67
CA ALA A 15 -2.59 9.50 -4.17
C ALA A 15 -2.62 9.41 -5.70
N LEU A 16 -1.85 10.27 -6.38
CA LEU A 16 -1.72 10.23 -7.84
C LEU A 16 -1.02 8.95 -8.33
N THR A 17 -0.02 8.48 -7.58
CA THR A 17 0.73 7.25 -7.91
C THR A 17 -0.17 6.02 -7.82
N VAL A 18 -0.92 5.88 -6.72
CA VAL A 18 -1.89 4.78 -6.54
C VAL A 18 -2.93 4.80 -7.66
N ALA A 19 -3.50 5.96 -7.96
CA ALA A 19 -4.51 6.07 -9.01
C ALA A 19 -3.96 5.65 -10.39
N ARG A 20 -2.76 6.11 -10.75
CA ARG A 20 -2.13 5.77 -12.04
C ARG A 20 -1.73 4.31 -12.13
N LEU A 21 -1.14 3.73 -11.08
CA LEU A 21 -0.75 2.33 -11.08
C LEU A 21 -1.98 1.40 -11.19
N ARG A 22 -3.07 1.72 -10.49
CA ARG A 22 -4.33 0.97 -10.60
C ARG A 22 -4.95 1.11 -12.00
N ALA A 23 -4.96 2.32 -12.56
CA ALA A 23 -5.45 2.53 -13.93
C ALA A 23 -4.63 1.75 -14.98
N ALA A 24 -3.34 1.51 -14.71
CA ALA A 24 -2.47 0.68 -15.54
C ALA A 24 -2.62 -0.84 -15.28
N GLY A 25 -3.52 -1.26 -14.39
CA GLY A 25 -3.79 -2.68 -14.10
C GLY A 25 -2.84 -3.34 -13.11
N HIS A 26 -2.03 -2.57 -12.39
CA HIS A 26 -1.18 -3.13 -11.33
C HIS A 26 -1.99 -3.44 -10.07
N ASP A 27 -1.61 -4.50 -9.35
CA ASP A 27 -2.07 -4.75 -7.99
C ASP A 27 -1.34 -3.80 -7.02
N VAL A 28 -2.10 -2.95 -6.33
CA VAL A 28 -1.57 -1.83 -5.54
C VAL A 28 -2.16 -1.83 -4.14
N ARG A 29 -1.27 -1.94 -3.16
CA ARG A 29 -1.56 -1.76 -1.74
C ARG A 29 -1.17 -0.35 -1.31
N ALA A 30 -2.10 0.38 -0.71
CA ALA A 30 -1.91 1.76 -0.29
C ALA A 30 -1.60 1.85 1.21
N LEU A 31 -0.36 2.14 1.60
CA LEU A 31 0.04 2.26 3.00
C LEU A 31 -0.28 3.65 3.56
N SER A 32 -0.88 3.69 4.74
CA SER A 32 -1.08 4.92 5.51
C SER A 32 -0.99 4.67 7.01
N ARG A 33 -0.68 5.71 7.78
CA ARG A 33 -0.85 5.71 9.25
C ARG A 33 -2.32 5.87 9.66
N ARG A 34 -3.17 6.36 8.74
CA ARG A 34 -4.60 6.54 8.96
C ARG A 34 -5.33 5.26 8.57
N ASN A 35 -6.36 4.92 9.33
CA ASN A 35 -7.29 3.84 8.98
C ASN A 35 -8.35 4.34 7.99
N GLY A 36 -8.79 3.47 7.08
CA GLY A 36 -9.88 3.77 6.15
C GLY A 36 -10.06 2.70 5.08
N PRO A 37 -11.19 2.71 4.36
CA PRO A 37 -11.45 1.75 3.30
C PRO A 37 -10.34 1.75 2.23
N GLY A 38 -9.84 0.57 1.87
CA GLY A 38 -8.80 0.41 0.85
C GLY A 38 -7.40 0.87 1.25
N LEU A 39 -7.17 1.17 2.53
CA LEU A 39 -5.85 1.45 3.09
C LEU A 39 -5.33 0.24 3.87
N THR A 40 -4.03 0.01 3.75
CA THR A 40 -3.27 -0.84 4.66
C THR A 40 -2.65 0.06 5.72
N THR A 41 -2.92 -0.25 6.97
CA THR A 41 -2.38 0.52 8.09
C THR A 41 -0.95 0.09 8.40
N GLY A 42 -0.04 1.04 8.52
CA GLY A 42 1.30 0.80 9.03
C GLY A 42 2.08 2.09 9.26
N ASP A 43 3.16 1.98 10.03
CA ASP A 43 4.04 3.09 10.37
C ASP A 43 5.48 2.74 10.06
N LEU A 44 6.09 3.50 9.15
CA LEU A 44 7.47 3.29 8.70
C LEU A 44 8.50 3.71 9.76
N LEU A 45 8.13 4.59 10.71
CA LEU A 45 9.03 5.01 11.78
C LEU A 45 9.14 3.95 12.87
N THR A 46 8.04 3.28 13.20
CA THR A 46 8.02 2.26 14.27
C THR A 46 8.12 0.84 13.75
N GLY A 47 7.89 0.62 12.45
CA GLY A 47 7.83 -0.71 11.82
C GLY A 47 6.50 -1.43 12.01
N ALA A 48 5.55 -0.85 12.75
CA ALA A 48 4.25 -1.47 12.98
C ALA A 48 3.49 -1.69 11.66
N GLY A 49 3.00 -2.91 11.45
CA GLY A 49 2.19 -3.28 10.27
C GLY A 49 2.99 -3.45 8.97
N ILE A 50 4.31 -3.25 8.98
CA ILE A 50 5.12 -3.31 7.74
C ILE A 50 5.29 -4.74 7.25
N ALA A 51 5.48 -5.71 8.16
CA ALA A 51 5.61 -7.12 7.78
C ALA A 51 4.34 -7.62 7.07
N GLU A 52 3.18 -7.30 7.61
CA GLU A 52 1.88 -7.62 7.01
C GLU A 52 1.67 -6.85 5.70
N ALA A 53 2.11 -5.59 5.63
CA ALA A 53 1.96 -4.77 4.44
C ALA A 53 2.83 -5.23 3.26
N VAL A 54 3.97 -5.88 3.49
CA VAL A 54 4.81 -6.45 2.40
C VAL A 54 4.57 -7.94 2.17
N ALA A 55 3.90 -8.62 3.11
CA ALA A 55 3.54 -10.01 2.94
C ALA A 55 2.69 -10.19 1.67
N SER A 56 3.14 -11.11 0.82
CA SER A 56 2.31 -11.71 -0.22
C SER A 56 1.57 -12.88 0.43
N PRO A 57 0.25 -13.06 0.20
CA PRO A 57 -0.42 -14.27 0.63
C PRO A 57 0.30 -15.45 -0.03
N CYS A 58 0.87 -16.34 0.79
CA CYS A 58 1.45 -17.58 0.31
C CYS A 58 0.29 -18.43 -0.22
N GLY A 59 0.23 -18.62 -1.53
CA GLY A 59 -0.79 -19.38 -2.22
C GLY A 59 -0.15 -20.18 -3.34
N TRP A 60 0.53 -21.25 -2.95
CA TRP A 60 0.48 -22.51 -3.69
C TRP A 60 -0.62 -23.33 -3.03
#